data_AF-A0A3G2QZ00-F1
#
_entry.id   AF-A0A3G2QZ00-F1
#
_cell.length_a   1.000
_cell.length_b   1.000
_cell.length_c   1.000
_cell.angle_alpha   90.00
_cell.angle_beta   90.00
_cell.angle_gamma   90.00
#
_symmetry.space_group_name_H-M   'P 1'
#
loop_
_entity.id
_entity.type
_entity.pdbx_description
1 polymer ?
#
loop_
_entity_poly.entity_id
_entity_poly.type
_entity_poly.pdbx_seq_one_letter_code
_entity_poly.pdbx_strand_id
1 'polypeptide(L)'
;MDTSSTYVFIFNFILIGYLNVLLYAILGLKVFRVLCYSKLTFDWFPLINPYIWPQSILTSLTQPYFRFWSRLLPAINFEKSSVRISSLVALEILNSLLFLFVRISKLIILVLLENEKLLTPL
;
A
#
# COMPACT_ATOMS: atom_id res chain seq x y z
N MET A 1 21.89 -2.64 36.83
CA MET A 1 21.10 -2.35 35.62
C MET A 1 19.65 -2.44 36.02
N ASP A 2 18.96 -1.30 36.08
CA ASP A 2 17.55 -1.26 36.47
C ASP A 2 16.72 -2.04 35.47
N THR A 3 15.90 -2.97 35.96
CA THR A 3 15.02 -3.83 35.16
C THR A 3 14.17 -3.00 34.18
N SER A 4 13.77 -1.78 34.58
CA SER A 4 13.09 -0.78 33.76
C SER A 4 13.83 -0.45 32.45
N SER A 5 15.15 -0.27 32.48
CA SER A 5 15.95 0.07 31.30
C SER A 5 15.99 -1.07 30.27
N THR A 6 16.02 -2.32 30.75
CA THR A 6 16.01 -3.50 29.88
C THR A 6 14.67 -3.66 29.15
N TYR A 7 13.54 -3.36 29.81
CA TYR A 7 12.22 -3.41 29.16
C TYR A 7 12.08 -2.39 28.03
N VAL A 8 12.58 -1.16 28.22
CA VAL A 8 12.55 -0.11 27.18
C VAL A 8 13.40 -0.52 25.97
N PHE A 9 14.57 -1.12 26.22
CA PHE A 9 15.43 -1.60 25.14
C PHE A 9 14.77 -2.70 24.29
N ILE A 10 14.17 -3.70 24.94
CA ILE A 10 13.46 -4.79 24.24
C ILE A 10 12.26 -4.24 23.46
N PHE A 11 11.50 -3.32 24.05
CA PHE A 11 10.36 -2.69 23.40
C PHE A 11 10.78 -1.92 22.12
N ASN A 12 11.83 -1.12 22.21
CA ASN A 12 12.37 -0.39 21.06
C ASN A 12 12.88 -1.35 19.96
N PHE A 13 13.54 -2.45 20.34
CA PHE A 13 13.99 -3.46 19.37
C PHE A 13 12.82 -4.09 18.60
N ILE A 14 11.73 -4.44 19.30
CA ILE A 14 10.51 -4.98 18.68
C ILE A 14 9.87 -3.93 17.76
N LEU A 15 9.77 -2.67 18.19
CA LEU A 15 9.22 -1.58 17.39
C LEU A 15 10.02 -1.33 16.11
N ILE A 16 11.35 -1.37 16.18
CA ILE A 16 12.22 -1.23 15.00
C ILE A 16 11.99 -2.41 14.03
N GLY A 17 11.89 -3.63 14.55
CA GLY A 17 11.54 -4.80 13.73
C GLY A 17 10.21 -4.63 13.01
N TYR A 18 9.18 -4.19 13.74
CA TYR A 18 7.85 -3.93 13.18
C TYR A 18 7.87 -2.79 12.14
N LEU A 19 8.60 -1.71 12.40
CA LEU A 19 8.75 -0.59 11.48
C LEU A 19 9.36 -1.05 10.14
N ASN A 20 10.39 -1.90 10.17
CA ASN A 20 10.99 -2.43 8.96
C ASN A 20 10.00 -3.26 8.12
N VAL A 21 9.27 -4.18 8.75
CA VAL A 21 8.23 -4.97 8.07
C VAL A 21 7.19 -4.06 7.42
N LEU A 22 6.76 -3.02 8.14
CA LEU A 22 5.79 -2.06 7.65
C LEU A 22 6.33 -1.21 6.48
N LEU A 23 7.61 -0.81 6.51
CA LEU A 23 8.26 -0.11 5.40
C LEU A 23 8.36 -0.98 4.14
N TYR A 24 8.72 -2.27 4.28
CA TYR A 24 8.71 -3.20 3.15
C TYR A 24 7.30 -3.41 2.58
N ALA A 25 6.28 -3.47 3.44
CA ALA A 25 4.89 -3.54 3.01
C ALA A 25 4.48 -2.28 2.23
N ILE A 26 4.85 -1.08 2.69
CA ILE A 26 4.60 0.19 1.97
C ILE A 26 5.27 0.17 0.59
N LEU A 27 6.52 -0.29 0.50
CA LEU A 27 7.22 -0.41 -0.79
C LEU A 27 6.50 -1.37 -1.73
N GLY A 28 6.10 -2.55 -1.25
CA GLY A 28 5.30 -3.51 -2.01
C GLY A 28 3.97 -2.92 -2.51
N LEU A 29 3.25 -2.22 -1.64
CA LEU A 29 2.01 -1.52 -1.99
C LEU A 29 2.22 -0.40 -3.03
N LYS A 30 3.32 0.36 -2.95
CA LYS A 30 3.68 1.36 -3.96
C LYS A 30 3.90 0.73 -5.33
N VAL A 31 4.66 -0.36 -5.39
CA VAL A 31 4.88 -1.11 -6.62
C VAL A 31 3.56 -1.65 -7.16
N PHE A 32 2.75 -2.27 -6.30
CA PHE A 32 1.44 -2.79 -6.68
C PHE A 32 0.49 -1.71 -7.21
N ARG A 33 0.52 -0.50 -6.62
CA ARG A 33 -0.23 0.66 -7.11
C ARG A 33 0.20 1.06 -8.52
N VAL A 34 1.50 1.11 -8.79
CA VAL A 34 2.02 1.39 -10.14
C VAL A 34 1.51 0.33 -11.13
N LEU A 35 1.56 -0.95 -10.77
CA LEU A 35 1.03 -2.03 -11.62
C LEU A 35 -0.47 -1.85 -11.91
N CYS A 36 -1.27 -1.47 -10.90
CA CYS A 36 -2.70 -1.21 -11.06
C CYS A 36 -2.96 -0.03 -12.00
N TYR A 37 -2.21 1.08 -11.85
CA TYR A 37 -2.30 2.22 -12.76
C TYR A 37 -1.93 1.82 -14.19
N SER A 38 -0.80 1.13 -14.38
CA SER A 38 -0.37 0.67 -15.71
C SER A 38 -1.45 -0.18 -16.37
N LYS A 39 -2.04 -1.12 -15.63
CA LYS A 39 -3.12 -1.97 -16.13
C LYS A 39 -4.36 -1.16 -16.55
N LEU A 40 -4.78 -0.17 -15.76
CA LEU A 40 -5.90 0.71 -16.13
C LEU A 40 -5.58 1.60 -17.33
N THR A 41 -4.37 2.15 -17.41
CA THR A 41 -3.92 2.94 -18.56
C THR A 41 -3.99 2.11 -19.84
N PHE A 42 -3.55 0.85 -19.81
CA PHE A 42 -3.65 -0.05 -20.97
C PHE A 42 -5.09 -0.47 -21.29
N ASP A 43 -5.94 -0.67 -20.26
CA ASP A 43 -7.37 -0.96 -20.46
C ASP A 43 -8.10 0.24 -21.10
N TRP A 44 -7.68 1.48 -20.81
CA TRP A 44 -8.29 2.71 -21.33
C TRP A 44 -7.75 3.15 -22.69
N PHE A 45 -6.48 2.86 -23.00
CA PHE A 45 -5.83 3.21 -24.26
C PHE A 45 -5.40 1.95 -25.04
N PRO A 46 -6.35 1.15 -25.55
CA PRO A 46 -6.04 -0.08 -26.28
C PRO A 46 -5.25 0.16 -27.57
N LEU A 47 -5.33 1.37 -28.14
CA LEU A 47 -4.63 1.77 -29.37
C LEU A 47 -3.12 2.00 -29.17
N ILE A 48 -2.64 2.23 -27.94
CA ILE A 48 -1.22 2.52 -27.66
C ILE A 48 -0.40 1.22 -27.53
N ASN A 49 -1.04 0.07 -27.29
CA ASN A 49 -0.34 -1.18 -27.02
C ASN A 49 -0.72 -2.32 -27.98
N PRO A 50 0.01 -2.53 -29.09
CA PRO A 50 -0.14 -3.71 -29.94
C PRO A 50 0.46 -5.00 -29.33
N TYR A 51 1.11 -4.93 -28.15
CA TYR A 51 1.80 -6.07 -27.54
C TYR A 51 0.99 -6.73 -26.42
N ILE A 52 0.66 -8.01 -26.62
CA ILE A 52 -0.12 -8.86 -25.70
C ILE A 52 0.66 -9.19 -24.41
N TRP A 53 2.00 -9.22 -24.49
CA TRP A 53 2.85 -9.88 -23.50
C TRP A 53 3.08 -9.10 -22.18
N PRO A 54 3.35 -7.77 -22.15
CA PRO A 54 3.44 -7.06 -20.87
C PRO A 54 2.06 -6.91 -20.20
N GLN A 55 0.99 -6.85 -20.99
CA GLN A 55 -0.37 -6.69 -20.49
C GLN A 55 -0.90 -7.97 -19.81
N SER A 56 -0.55 -9.15 -20.31
CA SER A 56 -1.02 -10.42 -19.72
C SER A 56 -0.50 -10.62 -18.29
N ILE A 57 0.77 -10.28 -18.03
CA ILE A 57 1.38 -10.37 -16.71
C ILE A 57 0.77 -9.34 -15.76
N LEU A 58 0.63 -8.08 -16.21
CA LEU A 58 -0.01 -7.02 -15.44
C LEU A 58 -1.45 -7.37 -15.07
N THR A 59 -2.18 -7.93 -16.03
CA THR A 59 -3.56 -8.37 -15.81
C THR A 59 -3.60 -9.52 -14.83
N SER A 60 -2.77 -10.56 -14.99
CA SER A 60 -2.75 -11.70 -14.06
C SER A 60 -2.47 -11.27 -12.62
N LEU A 61 -1.53 -10.35 -12.40
CA LEU A 61 -1.17 -9.86 -11.06
C LEU A 61 -2.23 -8.95 -10.42
N THR A 62 -2.90 -8.10 -11.21
CA THR A 62 -3.82 -7.07 -10.68
C THR A 62 -5.29 -7.46 -10.75
N GLN A 63 -5.65 -8.41 -11.62
CA GLN A 63 -7.02 -8.87 -11.79
C GLN A 63 -7.67 -9.48 -10.54
N PRO A 64 -7.01 -10.24 -9.65
CA PRO A 64 -7.67 -10.70 -8.42
C PRO A 64 -8.13 -9.53 -7.54
N TYR A 65 -7.33 -8.48 -7.44
CA TYR A 65 -7.66 -7.27 -6.69
C TYR A 65 -8.86 -6.55 -7.30
N PHE A 66 -8.85 -6.29 -8.60
CA PHE A 66 -9.99 -5.67 -9.27
C PHE A 66 -11.25 -6.54 -9.25
N ARG A 67 -11.12 -7.87 -9.32
CA ARG A 67 -12.25 -8.80 -9.18
C ARG A 67 -12.88 -8.72 -7.79
N PHE A 68 -12.06 -8.68 -6.74
CA PHE A 68 -12.54 -8.50 -5.37
C PHE A 68 -13.38 -7.22 -5.24
N TRP A 69 -12.85 -6.08 -5.68
CA TRP A 69 -13.58 -4.81 -5.59
C TRP A 69 -14.81 -4.74 -6.51
N SER A 70 -14.78 -5.42 -7.66
CA SER A 70 -15.94 -5.51 -8.56
C SER A 70 -17.08 -6.37 -8.02
N ARG A 71 -16.82 -7.25 -7.04
CA ARG A 71 -17.86 -8.01 -6.33
C ARG A 71 -18.44 -7.23 -5.17
N LEU A 72 -17.61 -6.44 -4.50
CA LEU A 72 -18.03 -5.65 -3.33
C LEU A 72 -18.81 -4.39 -3.74
N LEU A 73 -18.46 -3.78 -4.87
CA LEU A 73 -19.10 -2.57 -5.38
C LEU A 73 -20.08 -2.91 -6.51
N PRO A 74 -21.26 -2.26 -6.57
CA PRO A 74 -22.18 -2.45 -7.67
C PRO A 74 -21.51 -2.06 -9.00
N ALA A 75 -21.72 -2.87 -10.03
CA ALA A 75 -21.19 -2.63 -11.37
C ALA A 75 -21.95 -1.48 -12.04
N ILE A 76 -21.64 -0.25 -11.65
CA ILE A 76 -22.09 0.93 -12.38
C ILE A 76 -21.20 1.04 -13.62
N ASN A 77 -21.62 0.34 -14.68
CA ASN A 77 -21.03 0.48 -15.99
C ASN A 77 -21.63 1.73 -16.63
N PHE A 78 -20.81 2.74 -16.92
CA PHE A 78 -21.26 3.80 -17.82
C PHE A 78 -21.48 3.17 -19.18
N GLU A 79 -22.73 3.13 -19.66
CA GLU A 79 -23.17 2.46 -20.90
C GLU A 79 -22.40 2.86 -22.17
N LYS A 80 -21.50 3.86 -22.09
CA LYS A 80 -20.68 4.37 -23.21
C LYS A 80 -19.17 4.45 -22.93
N SER A 81 -18.68 3.99 -21.78
CA SER A 81 -17.26 4.11 -21.41
C SER A 81 -16.66 2.78 -20.95
N SER A 82 -15.44 2.49 -21.40
CA SER A 82 -14.62 1.34 -20.96
C SER A 82 -14.18 1.43 -19.49
N VAL A 83 -14.44 2.57 -18.83
CA VAL A 83 -14.04 2.84 -17.45
C VAL A 83 -15.11 2.32 -16.48
N ARG A 84 -14.74 1.33 -15.65
CA ARG A 84 -15.57 0.86 -14.54
C ARG A 84 -15.34 1.73 -13.31
N ILE A 85 -16.40 2.25 -12.70
CA ILE A 85 -16.28 3.04 -11.45
C ILE A 85 -15.61 2.22 -10.34
N SER A 86 -15.91 0.92 -10.28
CA SER A 86 -15.33 0.00 -9.30
C SER A 86 -13.80 -0.04 -9.33
N SER A 87 -13.17 0.14 -10.50
CA SER A 87 -11.70 0.14 -10.60
C SER A 87 -11.08 1.45 -10.12
N LEU A 88 -11.76 2.58 -10.32
CA LEU A 88 -11.32 3.86 -9.76
C LEU A 88 -11.42 3.86 -8.24
N VAL A 89 -12.53 3.36 -7.71
CA VAL A 89 -12.74 3.24 -6.26
C VAL A 89 -11.73 2.28 -5.63
N ALA A 90 -11.49 1.12 -6.26
CA ALA A 90 -10.44 0.20 -5.80
C ALA A 90 -9.09 0.91 -5.68
N LEU A 91 -8.72 1.70 -6.69
CA LEU A 91 -7.45 2.40 -6.72
C LEU A 91 -7.36 3.50 -5.65
N GLU A 92 -8.45 4.22 -5.39
CA GLU A 92 -8.52 5.19 -4.30
C GLU A 92 -8.39 4.53 -2.92
N ILE A 93 -8.98 3.34 -2.74
CA ILE A 93 -8.85 2.57 -1.51
C ILE A 93 -7.40 2.10 -1.32
N LEU A 94 -6.72 1.67 -2.39
CA LEU A 94 -5.30 1.33 -2.33
C LEU A 94 -4.46 2.54 -1.90
N ASN A 95 -4.79 3.73 -2.41
CA ASN A 95 -4.10 4.97 -2.07
C ASN A 95 -4.35 5.37 -0.60
N SER A 96 -5.60 5.22 -0.14
CA SER A 96 -5.99 5.46 1.25
C SER A 96 -5.30 4.49 2.22
N LEU A 97 -5.17 3.21 1.85
CA LEU A 97 -4.45 2.21 2.63
C LEU A 97 -2.96 2.55 2.75
N LEU A 98 -2.35 2.99 1.65
CA LEU A 98 -0.94 3.41 1.62
C LEU A 98 -0.72 4.65 2.51
N PHE A 99 -1.62 5.64 2.44
CA PHE A 99 -1.60 6.80 3.33
C PHE A 99 -1.70 6.39 4.80
N LEU A 100 -2.58 5.45 5.12
CA LEU A 100 -2.75 4.92 6.48
C LEU A 100 -1.46 4.26 6.98
N PHE A 101 -0.81 3.43 6.17
CA PHE A 101 0.46 2.79 6.55
C PHE A 101 1.57 3.82 6.80
N VAL A 102 1.70 4.83 5.93
CA VAL A 102 2.67 5.92 6.13
C VAL A 102 2.35 6.73 7.39
N ARG A 103 1.08 6.91 7.74
CA ARG A 103 0.69 7.59 8.97
C ARG A 103 1.05 6.77 10.21
N ILE A 104 0.80 5.46 10.19
CA ILE A 104 1.19 4.55 11.27
C ILE A 104 2.71 4.53 11.45
N SER A 105 3.48 4.46 10.35
CA SER A 105 4.95 4.46 10.43
C SER A 105 5.48 5.72 11.11
N LYS A 106 4.91 6.89 10.78
CA LYS A 106 5.26 8.16 11.42
C LYS A 106 4.96 8.16 12.92
N LEU A 107 3.81 7.61 13.33
CA LEU A 107 3.47 7.51 14.76
C LEU A 107 4.47 6.62 15.51
N ILE A 108 4.89 5.50 14.91
CA ILE A 108 5.87 4.59 15.51
C ILE A 108 7.24 5.25 15.65
N ILE A 109 7.68 5.98 14.62
CA ILE A 109 8.93 6.74 14.66
C ILE A 109 8.89 7.80 15.77
N LEU A 110 7.75 8.47 15.95
CA LEU A 110 7.58 9.46 17.02
C LEU A 110 7.70 8.81 18.40
N VAL A 111 7.07 7.65 18.62
CA VAL A 111 7.19 6.89 19.87
C VAL A 111 8.63 6.45 20.13
N LEU A 112 9.34 5.98 19.10
CA LEU A 112 10.76 5.61 19.21
C LEU A 112 11.63 6.80 19.60
N LEU A 113 11.41 7.96 18.97
CA LEU A 113 12.16 9.19 19.26
C LEU A 113 11.89 9.68 20.69
N GLU A 114 10.65 9.60 21.16
CA GLU A 114 10.30 9.99 22.52
C GLU A 114 10.97 9.07 23.57
N ASN A 115 10.97 7.75 23.31
CA ASN A 115 11.65 6.79 24.17
C ASN A 115 13.18 7.00 24.20
N GLU A 116 13.78 7.40 23.09
CA GLU A 116 15.22 7.69 23.01
C GLU A 116 15.59 8.92 23.87
N LYS A 117 14.80 10.00 23.80
CA LYS A 117 15.01 11.20 24.64
C LYS A 117 14.94 10.90 26.14
N LEU A 118 14.07 9.99 26.56
CA LEU A 118 13.96 9.57 27.96
C LEU A 118 15.20 8.79 28.45
N LEU A 119 15.92 8.12 27.55
CA LEU A 119 17.12 7.34 27.85
C LEU A 119 18.40 8.20 27.87
N THR A 120 18.44 9.30 27.09
CA THR A 120 19.54 10.26 27.08
C THR A 120 19.05 11.68 27.37
N PRO A 121 18.78 12.02 28.64
CA PRO A 121 18.48 13.40 29.04
C PRO A 121 19.79 14.20 29.05
N LEU A 122 20.10 14.85 27.95
CA LEU A 122 21.18 15.84 27.84
C LEU A 122 20.56 17.20 27.52
#